data_AF-A0AAU2CEI1-F1
#
_entry.id   AF-A0AAU2CEI1-F1
#
_cell.length_a   1.000
_cell.length_b   1.000
_cell.length_c   1.000
_cell.angle_alpha   90.00
_cell.angle_beta   90.00
_cell.angle_gamma   90.00
#
_symmetry.space_group_name_H-M   'P 1'
#
loop_
_entity.id
_entity.type
_entity.pdbx_description
1 polymer ?
#
loop_
_entity_poly.entity_id
_entity_poly.type
_entity_poly.pdbx_seq_one_letter_code
_entity_poly.pdbx_strand_id
1 'polypeptide(L)'
;MKRRQLLANSSAALSAALVGSGVATAPSVGAVTRSRSAPLPDETVAARIRLFGPEHVDLRSGALPEGRVVFSWLSKSSFAAAVCGRLLYLDTYITRLETQRGRTPLVIADLVDARPDAILLGHDHGDHADNAAYIAARTGATVYASEETCGVMVSDLARMKADPAIQSDRRRRIAPDTVVRTVPVTTAASAPEPRW
;
A
#
# COMPACT_ATOMS: atom_id res chain seq x y z
N MET A 1 -84.84 -29.44 -19.48
CA MET A 1 -85.04 -30.05 -20.81
C MET A 1 -83.68 -30.38 -21.44
N LYS A 2 -83.52 -31.62 -21.91
CA LYS A 2 -82.57 -32.19 -22.90
C LYS A 2 -81.03 -32.04 -22.74
N ARG A 3 -80.41 -33.23 -22.64
CA ARG A 3 -79.00 -33.66 -22.80
C ARG A 3 -78.23 -33.02 -23.97
N ARG A 4 -76.90 -32.93 -23.82
CA ARG A 4 -75.91 -33.75 -24.58
C ARG A 4 -74.48 -33.63 -24.01
N GLN A 5 -73.84 -34.78 -23.81
CA GLN A 5 -72.40 -34.94 -23.59
C GLN A 5 -71.64 -34.74 -24.91
N LEU A 6 -70.37 -34.35 -24.85
CA LEU A 6 -69.27 -34.96 -25.61
C LEU A 6 -67.91 -34.49 -25.04
N LEU A 7 -67.09 -35.49 -24.71
CA LEU A 7 -65.66 -35.40 -24.39
C LEU A 7 -64.86 -35.13 -25.68
N ALA A 8 -63.76 -34.38 -25.59
CA ALA A 8 -62.49 -34.75 -26.22
C ALA A 8 -61.32 -33.88 -25.74
N ASN A 9 -60.23 -34.59 -25.43
CA ASN A 9 -58.88 -34.18 -25.05
C ASN A 9 -58.24 -33.12 -25.94
N SER A 10 -57.28 -32.36 -25.39
CA SER A 10 -55.94 -32.20 -26.00
C SER A 10 -54.92 -31.55 -25.05
N SER A 11 -53.86 -32.32 -24.77
CA SER A 11 -52.43 -31.95 -24.73
C SER A 11 -51.94 -30.86 -23.75
N ALA A 12 -51.40 -31.30 -22.63
CA ALA A 12 -50.42 -30.55 -21.84
C ALA A 12 -49.03 -30.66 -22.52
N ALA A 13 -48.49 -29.53 -22.97
CA ALA A 13 -47.12 -29.44 -23.44
C ALA A 13 -46.17 -29.24 -22.24
N LEU A 14 -45.49 -30.31 -21.82
CA LEU A 14 -44.31 -30.20 -20.94
C LEU A 14 -43.12 -29.80 -21.82
N SER A 15 -42.62 -28.58 -21.64
CA SER A 15 -41.34 -28.17 -22.22
C SER A 15 -40.20 -28.75 -21.37
N ALA A 16 -39.40 -29.62 -21.99
CA ALA A 16 -38.19 -30.16 -21.42
C ALA A 16 -37.10 -29.07 -21.40
N ALA A 17 -36.67 -28.66 -20.20
CA ALA A 17 -35.46 -27.87 -20.03
C ALA A 17 -34.25 -28.82 -20.07
N LEU A 18 -33.42 -28.68 -21.10
CA LEU A 18 -32.13 -29.35 -21.22
C LEU A 18 -31.18 -28.84 -20.12
N VAL A 19 -30.77 -29.72 -19.22
CA VAL A 19 -29.68 -29.48 -18.28
C VAL A 19 -28.37 -29.56 -19.07
N GLY A 20 -27.85 -28.41 -19.48
CA GLY A 20 -26.49 -28.30 -20.00
C GLY A 20 -25.50 -28.33 -18.84
N SER A 21 -24.77 -29.44 -18.68
CA SER A 21 -23.60 -29.51 -17.81
C SER A 21 -22.45 -28.69 -18.40
N GLY A 22 -22.49 -27.38 -18.20
CA GLY A 22 -21.36 -26.51 -18.45
C GLY A 22 -20.32 -26.71 -17.35
N VAL A 23 -19.28 -27.50 -17.62
CA VAL A 23 -18.05 -27.45 -16.81
C VAL A 23 -17.46 -26.07 -17.04
N ALA A 24 -17.68 -25.15 -16.09
CA ALA A 24 -17.00 -23.89 -16.05
C ALA A 24 -15.51 -24.17 -15.80
N THR A 25 -14.73 -24.23 -16.86
CA THR A 25 -13.26 -24.17 -16.77
C THR A 25 -12.92 -22.82 -16.15
N ALA A 26 -12.59 -22.82 -14.86
CA ALA A 26 -12.03 -21.65 -14.20
C ALA A 26 -10.79 -21.22 -15.01
N PRO A 27 -10.63 -19.93 -15.33
CA PRO A 27 -9.41 -19.46 -15.95
C PRO A 27 -8.27 -19.78 -15.00
N SER A 28 -7.30 -20.56 -15.47
CA SER A 28 -6.05 -20.76 -14.75
C SER A 28 -5.46 -19.38 -14.51
N VAL A 29 -5.41 -18.95 -13.25
CA VAL A 29 -4.61 -17.80 -12.83
C VAL A 29 -3.18 -18.18 -13.21
N GLY A 30 -2.73 -17.65 -14.35
CA GLY A 30 -1.38 -17.87 -14.82
C GLY A 30 -0.45 -17.45 -13.70
N ALA A 31 0.38 -18.39 -13.22
CA ALA A 31 1.44 -18.06 -12.31
C ALA A 31 2.30 -17.01 -12.99
N VAL A 32 2.15 -15.75 -12.59
CA VAL A 32 3.03 -14.67 -13.00
C VAL A 32 4.40 -15.09 -12.49
N THR A 33 5.22 -15.63 -13.39
CA THR A 33 6.60 -15.97 -13.09
C THR A 33 7.28 -14.63 -12.92
N ARG A 34 7.32 -14.14 -11.67
CA ARG A 34 7.98 -12.89 -11.34
C ARG A 34 9.45 -13.12 -11.65
N SER A 35 9.92 -12.53 -12.75
CA SER A 35 11.33 -12.51 -13.12
C SER A 35 12.12 -12.16 -11.86
N ARG A 36 13.11 -12.98 -11.49
CA ARG A 36 14.02 -12.67 -10.39
C ARG A 36 14.58 -11.29 -10.65
N SER A 37 14.05 -10.29 -9.96
CA SER A 37 14.52 -8.92 -10.06
C SER A 37 16.00 -8.90 -9.71
N ALA A 38 16.77 -8.10 -10.43
CA ALA A 38 18.16 -7.87 -10.09
C ALA A 38 18.29 -7.52 -8.59
N PRO A 39 19.39 -7.89 -7.93
CA PRO A 39 19.63 -7.53 -6.53
C PRO A 39 19.38 -6.03 -6.29
N LEU A 40 18.72 -5.72 -5.18
CA LEU A 40 18.57 -4.33 -4.75
C LEU A 40 19.94 -3.75 -4.35
N PRO A 41 20.10 -2.42 -4.38
CA PRO A 41 21.31 -1.76 -3.88
C PRO A 41 21.63 -2.17 -2.43
N ASP A 42 22.91 -2.23 -2.08
CA ASP A 42 23.38 -2.68 -0.76
C ASP A 42 22.77 -1.88 0.38
N GLU A 43 22.57 -0.56 0.20
CA GLU A 43 21.90 0.30 1.17
C GLU A 43 20.45 -0.13 1.42
N THR A 44 19.74 -0.57 0.38
CA THR A 44 18.37 -1.06 0.48
C THR A 44 18.31 -2.42 1.17
N VAL A 45 19.24 -3.32 0.87
CA VAL A 45 19.34 -4.62 1.57
C VAL A 45 19.61 -4.38 3.05
N ALA A 46 20.58 -3.53 3.38
CA ALA A 46 20.92 -3.20 4.76
C ALA A 46 19.77 -2.54 5.51
N ALA A 47 19.04 -1.61 4.88
CA ALA A 47 17.88 -0.97 5.48
C ALA A 47 16.75 -1.97 5.74
N ARG A 48 16.44 -2.87 4.79
CA ARG A 48 15.45 -3.93 4.99
C ARG A 48 15.84 -4.89 6.11
N ILE A 49 17.12 -5.24 6.24
CA ILE A 49 17.62 -6.06 7.36
C ILE A 49 17.44 -5.31 8.70
N ARG A 50 17.67 -4.00 8.77
CA ARG A 50 17.42 -3.23 9.99
C ARG A 50 15.94 -3.20 10.36
N LEU A 51 15.05 -3.15 9.37
CA LEU A 51 13.61 -3.15 9.61
C LEU A 51 13.10 -4.52 10.06
N PHE A 52 13.48 -5.61 9.36
CA PHE A 52 12.83 -6.92 9.54
C PHE A 52 13.72 -8.01 10.14
N GLY A 53 15.01 -7.74 10.34
CA GLY A 53 15.99 -8.75 10.73
C GLY A 53 16.49 -9.59 9.54
N PRO A 54 17.72 -10.14 9.63
CA PRO A 54 18.30 -10.97 8.58
C PRO A 54 17.52 -12.27 8.30
N GLU A 55 16.73 -12.75 9.25
CA GLU A 55 15.87 -13.93 9.13
C GLU A 55 14.65 -13.73 8.21
N HIS A 56 14.37 -12.47 7.84
CA HIS A 56 13.19 -12.09 7.06
C HIS A 56 13.53 -11.38 5.76
N VAL A 57 14.81 -11.27 5.42
CA VAL A 57 15.30 -10.63 4.19
C VAL A 57 16.29 -11.56 3.51
N ASP A 58 16.13 -11.78 2.21
CA ASP A 58 17.18 -12.44 1.44
C ASP A 58 18.43 -11.55 1.42
N LEU A 59 19.50 -12.01 2.08
CA LEU A 59 20.71 -11.22 2.32
C LEU A 59 21.47 -10.82 1.05
N ARG A 60 21.17 -11.46 -0.10
CA ARG A 60 21.83 -11.18 -1.37
C ARG A 60 21.03 -10.23 -2.25
N SER A 61 19.71 -10.31 -2.20
CA SER A 61 18.81 -9.60 -3.11
C SER A 61 17.97 -8.51 -2.43
N GLY A 62 17.83 -8.57 -1.09
CA GLY A 62 16.92 -7.71 -0.33
C GLY A 62 15.45 -8.10 -0.49
N ALA A 63 15.15 -9.27 -1.08
CA ALA A 63 13.78 -9.73 -1.26
C ALA A 63 13.09 -10.00 0.09
N LEU A 64 11.81 -9.64 0.16
CA LEU A 64 10.95 -9.85 1.32
C LEU A 64 10.09 -11.12 1.14
N PRO A 65 9.55 -11.71 2.22
CA PRO A 65 8.80 -12.96 2.14
C PRO A 65 7.49 -12.80 1.36
N GLU A 66 7.21 -13.72 0.43
CA GLU A 66 5.94 -13.73 -0.32
C GLU A 66 4.81 -14.49 0.40
N GLY A 67 5.16 -15.54 1.14
CA GLY A 67 4.19 -16.46 1.78
C GLY A 67 3.86 -16.17 3.25
N ARG A 68 4.34 -15.07 3.82
CA ARG A 68 4.01 -14.65 5.19
C ARG A 68 3.98 -13.14 5.32
N VAL A 69 3.32 -12.66 6.37
CA VAL A 69 3.34 -11.26 6.76
C VAL A 69 4.32 -11.07 7.92
N VAL A 70 5.20 -10.08 7.82
CA VAL A 70 6.13 -9.70 8.88
C VAL A 70 5.87 -8.25 9.25
N PHE A 71 5.71 -7.97 10.54
CA PHE A 71 5.56 -6.62 11.06
C PHE A 71 6.75 -6.26 11.95
N SER A 72 7.19 -5.02 11.79
CA SER A 72 8.18 -4.40 12.66
C SER A 72 7.67 -3.07 13.17
N TRP A 73 7.67 -2.89 14.49
CA TRP A 73 7.36 -1.62 15.09
C TRP A 73 8.55 -0.65 14.95
N LEU A 74 8.30 0.54 14.42
CA LEU A 74 9.35 1.52 14.10
C LEU A 74 9.48 2.61 15.18
N SER A 75 8.33 3.16 15.59
CA SER A 75 8.18 4.17 16.63
C SER A 75 6.69 4.45 16.82
N LYS A 76 6.25 5.01 17.96
CA LYS A 76 4.87 5.49 18.18
C LYS A 76 3.80 4.56 17.54
N SER A 77 3.01 5.06 16.60
CA SER A 77 1.98 4.37 15.81
C SER A 77 2.52 3.76 14.50
N SER A 78 3.82 3.92 14.21
CA SER A 78 4.42 3.55 12.93
C SER A 78 4.97 2.13 12.88
N PHE A 79 4.64 1.42 11.80
CA PHE A 79 5.08 0.05 11.52
C PHE A 79 5.58 -0.11 10.09
N ALA A 80 6.56 -0.99 9.90
CA ALA A 80 6.86 -1.57 8.59
C ALA A 80 6.19 -2.93 8.47
N ALA A 81 5.60 -3.21 7.31
CA ALA A 81 4.96 -4.46 7.00
C ALA A 81 5.53 -5.05 5.70
N ALA A 82 6.04 -6.27 5.76
CA ALA A 82 6.34 -7.07 4.59
C ALA A 82 5.13 -7.95 4.27
N VAL A 83 4.52 -7.76 3.09
CA VAL A 83 3.32 -8.47 2.65
C VAL A 83 3.47 -8.86 1.18
N CYS A 84 3.36 -10.16 0.86
CA CYS A 84 3.47 -10.65 -0.52
C CYS A 84 4.74 -10.15 -1.25
N GLY A 85 5.88 -10.10 -0.55
CA GLY A 85 7.15 -9.60 -1.07
C GLY A 85 7.25 -8.09 -1.23
N ARG A 86 6.24 -7.33 -0.79
CA ARG A 86 6.19 -5.86 -0.83
C ARG A 86 6.45 -5.25 0.55
N LEU A 87 6.98 -4.04 0.56
CA LEU A 87 7.19 -3.24 1.76
C LEU A 87 6.14 -2.14 1.85
N LEU A 88 5.39 -2.12 2.95
CA LEU A 88 4.43 -1.06 3.27
C LEU A 88 4.85 -0.38 4.58
N TYR A 89 4.62 0.92 4.67
CA TYR A 89 4.58 1.61 5.97
C TYR A 89 3.13 1.84 6.40
N LEU A 90 2.86 1.59 7.68
CA LEU A 90 1.67 2.07 8.37
C LEU A 90 2.13 3.23 9.23
N ASP A 91 1.74 4.46 8.87
CA ASP A 91 2.32 5.70 9.39
C ASP A 91 3.86 5.79 9.20
N THR A 92 4.44 6.95 9.46
CA THR A 92 5.86 7.22 9.14
C THR A 92 6.61 8.02 10.21
N TYR A 93 6.04 8.18 11.39
CA TYR A 93 6.68 8.90 12.47
C TYR A 93 7.87 8.13 13.06
N ILE A 94 8.98 8.85 13.23
CA ILE A 94 10.17 8.37 13.94
C ILE A 94 10.51 9.41 15.02
N THR A 95 10.71 8.93 16.25
CA THR A 95 10.97 9.82 17.40
C THR A 95 12.33 10.51 17.30
N ARG A 96 12.33 11.85 17.21
CA ARG A 96 13.46 12.81 17.10
C ARG A 96 14.03 13.01 15.69
N LEU A 97 14.53 14.23 15.45
CA LEU A 97 15.03 14.72 14.17
C LEU A 97 16.27 13.96 13.65
N GLU A 98 15.99 13.10 12.66
CA GLU A 98 16.66 12.92 11.36
C GLU A 98 18.12 12.45 11.23
N THR A 99 18.98 12.50 12.26
CA THR A 99 20.40 12.07 12.09
C THR A 99 20.99 11.28 13.26
N GLN A 100 20.30 11.20 14.40
CA GLN A 100 20.76 10.46 15.57
C GLN A 100 19.67 9.52 16.07
N ARG A 101 20.10 8.34 16.53
CA ARG A 101 19.20 7.31 17.06
C ARG A 101 18.45 7.84 18.27
N GLY A 102 17.13 7.69 18.25
CA GLY A 102 16.24 8.11 19.32
C GLY A 102 15.84 6.94 20.21
N ARG A 103 14.54 6.87 20.52
CA ARG A 103 13.93 5.73 21.23
C ARG A 103 14.11 4.41 20.48
N THR A 104 14.24 4.47 19.16
CA THR A 104 14.54 3.32 18.30
C THR A 104 15.83 3.58 17.51
N PRO A 105 16.52 2.52 17.05
CA PRO A 105 17.78 2.66 16.32
C PRO A 105 17.63 3.21 14.89
N LEU A 106 16.42 3.61 14.49
CA LEU A 106 16.08 4.01 13.13
C LEU A 106 16.18 5.53 12.95
N VAL A 107 16.51 5.93 11.73
CA VAL A 107 16.39 7.30 11.23
C VAL A 107 15.57 7.32 9.93
N ILE A 108 15.15 8.50 9.47
CA ILE A 108 14.35 8.64 8.23
C ILE A 108 15.08 8.05 7.01
N ALA A 109 16.41 8.15 6.98
CA ALA A 109 17.20 7.55 5.91
C ALA A 109 17.00 6.03 5.82
N ASP A 110 16.85 5.31 6.94
CA ASP A 110 16.55 3.88 6.91
C ASP A 110 15.19 3.59 6.23
N LEU A 111 14.21 4.47 6.42
CA LEU A 111 12.89 4.32 5.80
C LEU A 111 12.93 4.62 4.30
N VAL A 112 13.69 5.63 3.89
CA VAL A 112 13.90 5.95 2.47
C VAL A 112 14.68 4.84 1.76
N ASP A 113 15.80 4.42 2.36
CA ASP A 113 16.72 3.44 1.76
C ASP A 113 16.07 2.06 1.63
N ALA A 114 15.12 1.70 2.50
CA ALA A 114 14.37 0.45 2.41
C ALA A 114 13.43 0.37 1.19
N ARG A 115 13.13 1.51 0.54
CA ARG A 115 12.30 1.64 -0.66
C ARG A 115 10.92 0.98 -0.51
N PRO A 116 10.01 1.55 0.31
CA PRO A 116 8.64 1.08 0.42
C PRO A 116 7.91 1.17 -0.93
N ASP A 117 7.00 0.23 -1.16
CA ASP A 117 6.05 0.25 -2.27
C ASP A 117 4.91 1.25 -2.00
N ALA A 118 4.46 1.35 -0.75
CA ALA A 118 3.36 2.21 -0.35
C ALA A 118 3.41 2.62 1.13
N ILE A 119 2.66 3.66 1.45
CA ILE A 119 2.47 4.21 2.79
C ILE A 119 0.96 4.29 3.03
N LEU A 120 0.48 3.72 4.12
CA LEU A 120 -0.90 3.85 4.57
C LEU A 120 -0.87 4.77 5.78
N LEU A 121 -1.56 5.90 5.71
CA LEU A 121 -1.63 6.88 6.80
C LEU A 121 -2.96 6.75 7.54
N GLY A 122 -2.89 6.72 8.87
CA GLY A 122 -4.07 6.79 9.72
C GLY A 122 -4.76 8.15 9.60
N HIS A 123 -4.01 9.24 9.76
CA HIS A 123 -4.45 10.63 9.57
C HIS A 123 -3.24 11.58 9.46
N ASP A 124 -3.47 12.88 9.33
CA ASP A 124 -2.49 13.91 8.96
C ASP A 124 -1.71 14.53 10.14
N HIS A 125 -1.97 14.13 11.39
CA HIS A 125 -1.20 14.63 12.52
C HIS A 125 0.27 14.21 12.44
N GLY A 126 1.14 15.06 13.00
CA GLY A 126 2.59 14.89 12.93
C GLY A 126 3.07 13.56 13.53
N ASP A 127 2.43 13.01 14.56
CA ASP A 127 2.80 11.71 15.12
C ASP A 127 2.42 10.50 14.24
N HIS A 128 1.84 10.75 13.06
CA HIS A 128 1.54 9.77 12.02
C HIS A 128 2.22 10.10 10.68
N ALA A 129 2.08 11.34 10.20
CA ALA A 129 2.35 11.70 8.81
C ALA A 129 3.66 12.47 8.57
N ASP A 130 4.42 12.85 9.61
CA ASP A 130 5.54 13.81 9.52
C ASP A 130 6.51 13.59 8.35
N ASN A 131 6.82 12.31 8.07
CA ASN A 131 7.82 11.92 7.08
C ASN A 131 7.22 11.42 5.77
N ALA A 132 5.89 11.31 5.67
CA ALA A 132 5.24 10.56 4.61
C ALA A 132 5.43 11.21 3.24
N ALA A 133 5.23 12.52 3.14
CA ALA A 133 5.46 13.26 1.90
C ALA A 133 6.93 13.18 1.46
N TYR A 134 7.87 13.29 2.40
CA TYR A 134 9.30 13.18 2.11
C TYR A 134 9.68 11.77 1.63
N ILE A 135 9.28 10.72 2.34
CA ILE A 135 9.57 9.34 1.96
C ILE A 135 8.93 9.02 0.60
N ALA A 136 7.68 9.40 0.37
CA ALA A 136 6.99 9.18 -0.90
C ALA A 136 7.70 9.91 -2.06
N ALA A 137 8.11 11.16 -1.86
CA ALA A 137 8.87 11.93 -2.85
C ALA A 137 10.23 11.29 -3.17
N ARG A 138 10.91 10.75 -2.16
CA ARG A 138 12.24 10.15 -2.30
C ARG A 138 12.22 8.75 -2.93
N THR A 139 11.11 8.03 -2.83
CA THR A 139 11.04 6.59 -3.16
C THR A 139 10.05 6.27 -4.28
N GLY A 140 9.10 7.16 -4.54
CA GLY A 140 7.97 6.91 -5.44
C GLY A 140 6.84 6.09 -4.81
N ALA A 141 6.89 5.83 -3.49
CA ALA A 141 5.84 5.11 -2.79
C ALA A 141 4.48 5.79 -2.94
N THR A 142 3.43 4.99 -3.12
CA THR A 142 2.05 5.51 -3.20
C THR A 142 1.50 5.68 -1.79
N VAL A 143 0.95 6.86 -1.49
CA VAL A 143 0.31 7.16 -0.21
C VAL A 143 -1.19 6.84 -0.30
N TYR A 144 -1.69 6.03 0.62
CA TYR A 144 -3.11 5.75 0.80
C TYR A 144 -3.55 6.42 2.10
N ALA A 145 -4.49 7.36 2.01
CA ALA A 145 -4.94 8.15 3.15
C ALA A 145 -6.32 8.75 2.88
N SER A 146 -6.94 9.46 3.83
CA SER A 146 -8.16 10.22 3.56
C SER A 146 -7.94 11.28 2.47
N GLU A 147 -9.01 11.78 1.84
CA GLU A 147 -8.92 12.83 0.82
C GLU A 147 -8.25 14.10 1.37
N GLU A 148 -8.59 14.48 2.60
CA GLU A 148 -7.99 15.61 3.30
C GLU A 148 -6.49 15.40 3.51
N THR A 149 -6.11 14.22 4.02
CA THR A 149 -4.70 13.86 4.25
C THR A 149 -3.91 13.84 2.93
N CYS A 150 -4.53 13.40 1.82
CA CYS A 150 -3.92 13.46 0.50
C CYS A 150 -3.61 14.92 0.08
N GLY A 151 -4.51 15.85 0.36
CA GLY A 151 -4.29 17.28 0.14
C GLY A 151 -3.14 17.85 1.00
N VAL A 152 -3.02 17.39 2.25
CA VAL A 152 -1.89 17.75 3.13
C VAL A 152 -0.57 17.25 2.55
N MET A 153 -0.50 16.02 2.05
CA MET A 153 0.75 15.48 1.44
C MET A 153 1.24 16.29 0.24
N VAL A 154 0.32 16.79 -0.58
CA VAL A 154 0.66 17.68 -1.70
C VAL A 154 1.20 19.02 -1.19
N SER A 155 0.57 19.58 -0.15
CA SER A 155 0.98 20.84 0.47
C SER A 155 2.35 20.73 1.15
N ASP A 156 2.60 19.60 1.85
CA ASP A 156 3.89 19.32 2.46
C ASP A 156 5.00 19.16 1.43
N LEU A 157 4.76 18.45 0.32
CA LEU A 157 5.74 18.38 -0.75
C LEU A 157 6.09 19.78 -1.28
N ALA A 158 5.10 20.65 -1.49
CA ALA A 158 5.33 22.01 -1.95
C ALA A 158 6.18 22.81 -0.95
N ARG A 159 5.87 22.71 0.35
CA ARG A 159 6.68 23.31 1.43
C ARG A 159 8.11 22.78 1.43
N MET A 160 8.31 21.46 1.35
CA MET A 160 9.63 20.83 1.36
C MET A 160 10.48 21.19 0.12
N LYS A 161 9.85 21.37 -1.04
CA LYS A 161 10.52 21.88 -2.25
C LYS A 161 11.00 23.32 -2.11
N ALA A 162 10.30 24.12 -1.30
CA ALA A 162 10.68 25.50 -1.01
C ALA A 162 11.67 25.63 0.16
N ASP A 163 11.89 24.58 0.96
CA ASP A 163 12.71 24.62 2.16
C ASP A 163 14.23 24.58 1.85
N PRO A 164 14.99 25.66 2.12
CA PRO A 164 16.43 25.70 1.87
C PRO A 164 17.23 24.63 2.64
N ALA A 165 16.76 24.20 3.82
CA ALA A 165 17.43 23.17 4.61
C ALA A 165 17.39 21.80 3.93
N ILE A 166 16.32 21.52 3.17
CA ILE A 166 16.19 20.30 2.36
C ILE A 166 16.96 20.46 1.04
N GLN A 167 16.80 21.60 0.37
CA GLN A 167 17.31 21.78 -0.99
C GLN A 167 18.85 21.94 -1.07
N SER A 168 19.45 22.53 -0.03
CA SER A 168 20.91 22.73 0.05
C SER A 168 21.71 21.44 0.28
N ASP A 169 21.10 20.40 0.86
CA ASP A 169 21.73 19.09 1.04
C ASP A 169 21.42 18.15 -0.13
N ARG A 170 22.47 17.76 -0.89
CA ARG A 170 22.34 16.82 -2.01
C ARG A 170 21.70 15.48 -1.63
N ARG A 171 21.85 15.01 -0.39
CA ARG A 171 21.27 13.73 0.06
C ARG A 171 19.80 13.83 0.42
N ARG A 172 19.27 15.04 0.61
CA ARG A 172 17.89 15.30 1.02
C ARG A 172 17.05 15.98 -0.04
N ARG A 173 17.71 16.71 -0.96
CA ARG A 173 17.07 17.45 -2.04
C ARG A 173 16.04 16.61 -2.80
N ILE A 174 14.86 17.21 -2.97
CA ILE A 174 13.76 16.69 -3.76
C ILE A 174 13.84 17.31 -5.16
N ALA A 175 13.69 16.52 -6.22
CA ALA A 175 13.75 17.05 -7.57
C ALA A 175 12.54 17.97 -7.85
N PRO A 176 12.71 19.06 -8.62
CA PRO A 176 11.63 20.02 -8.88
C PRO A 176 10.37 19.40 -9.49
N ASP A 177 10.53 18.35 -10.29
CA ASP A 177 9.46 17.63 -10.99
C ASP A 177 8.85 16.46 -10.19
N THR A 178 9.38 16.15 -9.00
CA THR A 178 8.84 15.07 -8.15
C THR A 178 7.38 15.32 -7.78
N VAL A 179 6.56 14.28 -7.79
CA VAL A 179 5.17 14.32 -7.31
C VAL A 179 4.96 13.24 -6.26
N VAL A 180 4.12 13.52 -5.26
CA VAL A 180 3.63 12.48 -4.33
C VAL A 180 2.37 11.88 -4.95
N ARG A 181 2.39 10.56 -5.18
CA ARG A 181 1.22 9.83 -5.66
C ARG A 181 0.34 9.48 -4.47
N THR A 182 -0.90 9.94 -4.50
CA THR A 182 -1.88 9.68 -3.45
C THR A 182 -3.09 8.92 -4.00
N VAL A 183 -3.71 8.10 -3.16
CA VAL A 183 -4.98 7.43 -3.42
C VAL A 183 -5.88 7.68 -2.20
N PRO A 184 -7.02 8.38 -2.37
CA PRO A 184 -7.94 8.61 -1.27
C PRO A 184 -8.59 7.29 -0.85
N VAL A 185 -8.55 6.99 0.45
CA VAL A 185 -9.18 5.85 1.09
C VAL A 185 -9.93 6.37 2.31
N THR A 186 -11.21 6.63 2.12
CA THR A 186 -12.14 7.04 3.17
C THR A 186 -13.22 5.98 3.27
N THR A 187 -13.52 5.48 4.48
CA THR A 187 -14.63 4.54 4.61
C THR A 187 -15.94 5.26 4.30
N ALA A 188 -16.90 4.60 3.66
CA ALA A 188 -18.14 5.23 3.20
C ALA A 188 -18.97 5.91 4.32
N ALA A 189 -18.70 5.60 5.58
CA ALA A 189 -19.35 6.18 6.76
C ALA A 189 -18.51 7.26 7.46
N SER A 190 -17.29 7.55 7.02
CA SER A 190 -16.48 8.64 7.57
C SER A 190 -16.94 9.98 7.00
N ALA A 191 -17.36 10.89 7.87
CA ALA A 191 -17.59 12.29 7.51
C ALA A 191 -16.28 13.08 7.70
N PRO A 192 -16.00 14.10 6.86
CA PRO A 192 -14.89 15.02 7.10
C PRO A 192 -15.05 15.66 8.49
N GLU A 193 -13.96 15.69 9.28
CA GLU A 193 -13.94 16.47 10.51
C GLU A 193 -14.20 17.96 10.17
N PRO A 194 -15.04 18.67 10.92
CA PRO A 194 -15.25 20.09 10.70
C PRO A 194 -13.92 20.83 10.86
N ARG A 195 -13.60 21.71 9.90
CA ARG A 195 -12.39 22.54 9.94
C ARG A 195 -12.45 23.42 11.20
N TRP A 196 -11.46 23.25 12.09
CA TRP A 196 -11.26 24.09 13.28
C TRP A 196 -10.75 25.48 12.93
#